data_AF-A0A3D8LGC9-F1
#
_entry.id   AF-A0A3D8LGC9-F1
#
_cell.length_a   1.000
_cell.length_b   1.000
_cell.length_c   1.000
_cell.angle_alpha   90.00
_cell.angle_beta   90.00
_cell.angle_gamma   90.00
#
_symmetry.space_group_name_H-M   'P 1'
#
loop_
_entity.id
_entity.type
_entity.pdbx_description
1 polymer ?
#
loop_
_entity_poly.entity_id
_entity_poly.type
_entity_poly.pdbx_seq_one_letter_code
_entity_poly.pdbx_strand_id
1 'polypeptide(L)'
;MLVSVIIPTYNHEKYLPQRLESVLNQTFQDFEVIILDDCSPDNSRNILEQYRNHLKVSHIVYNEVNSGSTFKQWNKGIQLAKGEWIWIAESDDKADLRLLATLVSAIQNAPKTGIAYCQSYRMNDKGEVTGDWLDWTDDLDSELFRKDFSMSGVRYIEKYLIHKNTIPNASAVLFKKEHYQSVGGADESIRNCSDWELWLRILLIGDLLHIAEPLNYFRYHNQSVIARAISEKEKNVYLERYDRKMRLRFQENVTKAFRELAAYDKILRQNSDYILEENIYEALTAIRDRNFSGGYSKLKSLFKADVASTAKILTSVILKESIFKEKKEPSVS
;
A
#
# COMPACT_ATOMS: atom_id res chain seq x y z
N MET A 1 -14.86 -11.38 18.75
CA MET A 1 -14.40 -10.23 17.96
C MET A 1 -14.30 -10.75 16.55
N LEU A 2 -15.28 -10.44 15.70
CA LEU A 2 -15.37 -11.06 14.38
C LEU A 2 -14.37 -10.43 13.42
N VAL A 3 -13.60 -11.26 12.71
CA VAL A 3 -12.70 -10.83 11.63
C VAL A 3 -13.31 -11.20 10.28
N SER A 4 -13.36 -10.27 9.32
CA SER A 4 -13.63 -10.61 7.91
C SER A 4 -12.33 -10.68 7.14
N VAL A 5 -12.04 -11.85 6.59
CA VAL A 5 -10.90 -12.08 5.71
C VAL A 5 -11.35 -11.88 4.27
N ILE A 6 -10.73 -10.94 3.55
CA ILE A 6 -11.04 -10.64 2.16
C ILE A 6 -9.87 -11.13 1.30
N ILE A 7 -10.15 -12.04 0.36
CA ILE A 7 -9.18 -12.60 -0.57
C ILE A 7 -9.48 -12.06 -1.98
N PRO A 8 -8.87 -10.94 -2.40
CA PRO A 8 -8.92 -10.49 -3.77
C PRO A 8 -7.99 -11.34 -4.64
N THR A 9 -8.47 -11.81 -5.78
CA THR A 9 -7.69 -12.64 -6.70
C THR A 9 -7.84 -12.24 -8.15
N TYR A 10 -6.72 -12.30 -8.87
CA TYR A 10 -6.63 -12.11 -10.31
C TYR A 10 -5.40 -12.84 -10.85
N ASN A 11 -5.61 -13.87 -11.68
CA ASN A 11 -4.52 -14.59 -12.36
C ASN A 11 -3.49 -15.24 -11.40
N HIS A 12 -3.96 -15.85 -10.30
CA HIS A 12 -3.15 -16.42 -9.24
C HIS A 12 -3.43 -17.92 -8.99
N GLU A 13 -3.88 -18.68 -10.00
CA GLU A 13 -4.22 -20.11 -9.87
C GLU A 13 -3.14 -20.95 -9.15
N LYS A 14 -1.85 -20.61 -9.37
CA LYS A 14 -0.69 -21.31 -8.82
C LYS A 14 -0.60 -21.18 -7.29
N TYR A 15 -1.05 -20.06 -6.73
CA TYR A 15 -0.83 -19.71 -5.32
C TYR A 15 -2.11 -19.83 -4.50
N LEU A 16 -3.26 -19.73 -5.15
CA LEU A 16 -4.58 -19.68 -4.54
C LEU A 16 -4.86 -20.85 -3.58
N PRO A 17 -4.54 -22.13 -3.89
CA PRO A 17 -4.75 -23.21 -2.94
C PRO A 17 -3.96 -23.04 -1.64
N GLN A 18 -2.68 -22.65 -1.73
CA GLN A 18 -1.85 -22.43 -0.55
C GLN A 18 -2.40 -21.29 0.31
N ARG A 19 -2.87 -20.21 -0.33
CA ARG A 19 -3.46 -19.08 0.37
C ARG A 19 -4.75 -19.46 1.09
N LEU A 20 -5.68 -20.09 0.38
CA LEU A 20 -6.97 -20.53 0.94
C LEU A 20 -6.76 -21.46 2.12
N GLU A 21 -5.92 -22.48 1.98
CA GLU A 21 -5.62 -23.40 3.09
C GLU A 21 -5.00 -22.67 4.29
N SER A 22 -4.09 -21.72 4.07
CA SER A 22 -3.49 -20.96 5.18
C SER A 22 -4.49 -20.06 5.93
N VAL A 23 -5.54 -19.59 5.26
CA VAL A 23 -6.61 -18.77 5.85
C VAL A 23 -7.65 -19.66 6.54
N LEU A 24 -8.10 -20.72 5.88
CA LEU A 24 -9.19 -21.57 6.39
C LEU A 24 -8.76 -22.38 7.61
N ASN A 25 -7.46 -22.69 7.73
CA ASN A 25 -6.89 -23.40 8.88
C ASN A 25 -6.32 -22.48 9.97
N GLN A 26 -6.65 -21.17 9.97
CA GLN A 26 -6.26 -20.28 11.06
C GLN A 26 -6.76 -20.82 12.42
N THR A 27 -5.95 -20.69 13.46
CA THR A 27 -6.27 -21.19 14.80
C THR A 27 -7.36 -20.38 15.50
N PHE A 28 -7.45 -19.08 15.23
CA PHE A 28 -8.57 -18.25 15.64
C PHE A 28 -9.80 -18.55 14.77
N GLN A 29 -10.96 -18.77 15.39
CA GLN A 29 -12.14 -19.30 14.68
C GLN A 29 -13.29 -18.30 14.47
N ASP A 30 -13.31 -17.15 15.13
CA ASP A 30 -14.38 -16.15 14.99
C ASP A 30 -14.12 -15.25 13.76
N PHE A 31 -14.15 -15.86 12.57
CA PHE A 31 -13.92 -15.18 11.30
C PHE A 31 -14.80 -15.71 10.16
N GLU A 32 -14.97 -14.89 9.13
CA GLU A 32 -15.55 -15.26 7.83
C GLU A 32 -14.57 -14.97 6.69
N VAL A 33 -14.78 -15.61 5.53
CA VAL A 33 -13.97 -15.43 4.33
C VAL A 33 -14.83 -14.96 3.16
N ILE A 34 -14.37 -13.87 2.54
CA ILE A 34 -14.96 -13.24 1.36
C ILE A 34 -13.95 -13.33 0.23
N ILE A 35 -14.31 -14.06 -0.82
CA ILE A 35 -13.44 -14.28 -1.98
C ILE A 35 -13.95 -13.43 -3.14
N LEU A 36 -13.06 -12.65 -3.74
CA LEU A 36 -13.37 -11.77 -4.86
C LEU A 36 -12.47 -12.08 -6.04
N ASP A 37 -13.03 -12.63 -7.11
CA ASP A 37 -12.30 -12.88 -8.35
C ASP A 37 -12.54 -11.74 -9.34
N ASP A 38 -11.46 -11.06 -9.73
CA ASP A 38 -11.51 -9.91 -10.63
C ASP A 38 -11.46 -10.31 -12.11
N CYS A 39 -12.29 -11.29 -12.49
CA CYS A 39 -12.34 -11.86 -13.84
C CYS A 39 -11.00 -12.51 -14.24
N SER A 40 -10.54 -13.47 -13.45
CA SER A 40 -9.28 -14.17 -13.74
C SER A 40 -9.34 -14.91 -15.09
N PRO A 41 -8.28 -14.83 -15.93
CA PRO A 41 -8.22 -15.55 -17.20
C PRO A 41 -7.75 -17.00 -17.08
N ASP A 42 -7.33 -17.42 -15.88
CA ASP A 42 -6.75 -18.72 -15.57
C ASP A 42 -7.77 -19.64 -14.88
N ASN A 43 -7.30 -20.78 -14.34
CA ASN A 43 -8.15 -21.77 -13.68
C ASN A 43 -8.60 -21.34 -12.25
N SER A 44 -8.36 -20.09 -11.83
CA SER A 44 -8.71 -19.61 -10.48
C SER A 44 -10.18 -19.87 -10.15
N ARG A 45 -11.10 -19.61 -11.07
CA ARG A 45 -12.54 -19.84 -10.84
C ARG A 45 -12.86 -21.29 -10.46
N ASN A 46 -12.29 -22.27 -11.17
CA ASN A 46 -12.53 -23.68 -10.86
C ASN A 46 -11.94 -24.09 -9.51
N ILE A 47 -10.82 -23.50 -9.10
CA ILE A 47 -10.24 -23.70 -7.78
C ILE A 47 -11.18 -23.13 -6.70
N LEU A 48 -11.66 -21.90 -6.88
CA LEU A 48 -12.55 -21.24 -5.91
C LEU A 48 -13.86 -21.98 -5.69
N GLU A 49 -14.45 -22.55 -6.74
CA GLU A 49 -15.69 -23.34 -6.64
C GLU A 49 -15.57 -24.55 -5.71
N GLN A 50 -14.37 -25.10 -5.51
CA GLN A 50 -14.13 -26.21 -4.57
C GLN A 50 -14.38 -25.80 -3.11
N TYR A 51 -14.30 -24.49 -2.81
CA TYR A 51 -14.46 -23.95 -1.46
C TYR A 51 -15.83 -23.30 -1.22
N ARG A 52 -16.73 -23.29 -2.23
CA ARG A 52 -18.04 -22.62 -2.15
C ARG A 52 -18.88 -23.05 -0.94
N ASN A 53 -18.80 -24.32 -0.58
CA ASN A 53 -19.58 -24.90 0.52
C ASN A 53 -18.81 -24.96 1.84
N HIS A 54 -17.60 -24.38 1.92
CA HIS A 54 -16.84 -24.37 3.15
C HIS A 54 -17.52 -23.45 4.18
N LEU A 55 -17.64 -23.92 5.43
CA LEU A 55 -18.42 -23.23 6.48
C LEU A 55 -17.98 -21.78 6.75
N LYS A 56 -16.68 -21.49 6.55
CA LYS A 56 -16.12 -20.13 6.73
C LYS A 56 -16.31 -19.21 5.53
N VAL A 57 -16.60 -19.74 4.34
CA VAL A 57 -16.73 -18.93 3.12
C VAL A 57 -18.13 -18.35 3.07
N SER A 58 -18.26 -17.05 3.32
CA SER A 58 -19.55 -16.35 3.29
C SER A 58 -19.90 -15.84 1.90
N HIS A 59 -18.91 -15.46 1.10
CA HIS A 59 -19.10 -14.96 -0.25
C HIS A 59 -18.00 -15.45 -1.20
N ILE A 60 -18.41 -15.79 -2.42
CA ILE A 60 -17.53 -15.86 -3.60
C ILE A 60 -18.17 -14.99 -4.67
N VAL A 61 -17.49 -13.92 -5.08
CA VAL A 61 -18.01 -12.96 -6.05
C VAL A 61 -17.07 -12.89 -7.25
N TYR A 62 -17.64 -13.09 -8.43
CA TYR A 62 -16.95 -12.95 -9.70
C TYR A 62 -17.31 -11.62 -10.34
N ASN A 63 -16.30 -10.89 -10.81
CA ASN A 63 -16.53 -9.78 -11.72
C ASN A 63 -16.73 -10.27 -13.16
N GLU A 64 -17.59 -9.58 -13.90
CA GLU A 64 -17.78 -9.83 -15.34
C GLU A 64 -16.66 -9.23 -16.19
N VAL A 65 -16.01 -8.17 -15.68
CA VAL A 65 -14.90 -7.47 -16.31
C VAL A 65 -13.85 -7.17 -15.25
N ASN A 66 -12.57 -7.33 -15.59
CA ASN A 66 -11.48 -6.94 -14.71
C ASN A 66 -11.59 -5.46 -14.33
N SER A 67 -11.58 -5.17 -13.04
CA SER A 67 -11.81 -3.84 -12.50
C SER A 67 -10.65 -2.87 -12.74
N GLY A 68 -9.47 -3.42 -13.08
CA GLY A 68 -8.23 -2.71 -13.31
C GLY A 68 -7.58 -2.15 -12.04
N SER A 69 -8.08 -2.49 -10.86
CA SER A 69 -7.56 -1.99 -9.58
C SER A 69 -7.87 -2.93 -8.41
N THR A 70 -6.83 -3.37 -7.70
CA THR A 70 -6.96 -4.15 -6.47
C THR A 70 -7.79 -3.42 -5.40
N PHE A 71 -7.76 -2.09 -5.36
CA PHE A 71 -8.48 -1.30 -4.35
C PHE A 71 -9.99 -1.27 -4.58
N LYS A 72 -10.46 -1.43 -5.82
CA LYS A 72 -11.89 -1.67 -6.10
C LYS A 72 -12.36 -2.96 -5.46
N GLN A 73 -11.53 -4.02 -5.52
CA GLN A 73 -11.82 -5.28 -4.84
C GLN A 73 -11.83 -5.11 -3.32
N TRP A 74 -10.88 -4.36 -2.76
CA TRP A 74 -10.87 -4.07 -1.31
C TRP A 74 -12.16 -3.39 -0.88
N ASN A 75 -12.53 -2.27 -1.51
CA ASN A 75 -13.76 -1.54 -1.21
C ASN A 75 -15.00 -2.43 -1.34
N LYS A 76 -15.09 -3.25 -2.40
CA LYS A 76 -16.17 -4.22 -2.60
C LYS A 76 -16.23 -5.27 -1.48
N GLY A 77 -15.09 -5.80 -1.04
CA GLY A 77 -15.02 -6.77 0.04
C GLY A 77 -15.43 -6.19 1.39
N ILE A 78 -15.02 -4.95 1.68
CA ILE A 78 -15.38 -4.23 2.91
C ILE A 78 -16.89 -4.02 3.01
N GLN A 79 -17.58 -3.80 1.88
CA GLN A 79 -19.04 -3.68 1.84
C GLN A 79 -19.75 -5.00 2.21
N LEU A 80 -19.14 -6.14 1.91
CA LEU A 80 -19.67 -7.48 2.23
C LEU A 80 -19.27 -7.95 3.64
N ALA A 81 -18.17 -7.42 4.18
CA ALA A 81 -17.62 -7.79 5.49
C ALA A 81 -18.61 -7.51 6.64
N LYS A 82 -18.73 -8.45 7.58
CA LYS A 82 -19.51 -8.31 8.83
C LYS A 82 -18.62 -8.11 10.06
N GLY A 83 -17.34 -8.47 9.94
CA GLY A 83 -16.33 -8.34 10.99
C GLY A 83 -16.03 -6.89 11.34
N GLU A 84 -15.71 -6.68 12.61
CA GLU A 84 -15.21 -5.40 13.13
C GLU A 84 -13.79 -5.14 12.63
N TRP A 85 -13.02 -6.22 12.44
CA TRP A 85 -11.66 -6.20 11.95
C TRP A 85 -11.58 -6.83 10.58
N ILE A 86 -10.72 -6.27 9.74
CA ILE A 86 -10.53 -6.70 8.37
C ILE A 86 -9.11 -7.20 8.19
N TRP A 87 -8.99 -8.32 7.50
CA TRP A 87 -7.74 -8.80 6.95
C TRP A 87 -7.83 -8.84 5.43
N ILE A 88 -6.96 -8.10 4.74
CA ILE A 88 -6.82 -8.27 3.28
C ILE A 88 -5.76 -9.33 3.03
N ALA A 89 -6.22 -10.52 2.67
CA ALA A 89 -5.38 -11.67 2.39
C ALA A 89 -5.07 -11.74 0.89
N GLU A 90 -4.01 -11.05 0.43
CA GLU A 90 -3.55 -11.07 -0.97
C GLU A 90 -3.35 -12.51 -1.45
N SER A 91 -3.87 -12.84 -2.64
CA SER A 91 -4.09 -14.23 -3.10
C SER A 91 -2.83 -15.02 -3.42
N ASP A 92 -1.68 -14.34 -3.59
CA ASP A 92 -0.38 -14.93 -3.86
C ASP A 92 0.47 -15.19 -2.61
N ASP A 93 0.06 -14.65 -1.45
CA ASP A 93 0.76 -14.79 -0.17
C ASP A 93 0.37 -16.07 0.61
N LYS A 94 1.06 -16.29 1.72
CA LYS A 94 0.74 -17.35 2.71
C LYS A 94 0.78 -16.76 4.13
N ALA A 95 -0.02 -17.30 5.04
CA ALA A 95 0.04 -16.96 6.46
C ALA A 95 0.44 -18.15 7.34
N ASP A 96 1.07 -17.88 8.48
CA ASP A 96 1.16 -18.80 9.61
C ASP A 96 -0.25 -18.99 10.22
N LEU A 97 -0.57 -20.20 10.67
CA LEU A 97 -1.89 -20.53 11.22
C LEU A 97 -2.22 -19.77 12.51
N ARG A 98 -1.23 -19.11 13.13
CA ARG A 98 -1.36 -18.33 14.35
C ARG A 98 -1.57 -16.84 14.10
N LEU A 99 -1.50 -16.35 12.85
CA LEU A 99 -1.55 -14.93 12.53
C LEU A 99 -2.77 -14.24 13.15
N LEU A 100 -3.97 -14.73 12.87
CA LEU A 100 -5.20 -14.13 13.40
C LEU A 100 -5.24 -14.21 14.93
N ALA A 101 -4.92 -15.36 15.53
CA ALA A 101 -4.95 -15.53 16.98
C ALA A 101 -4.00 -14.55 17.69
N THR A 102 -2.81 -14.35 17.12
CA THR A 102 -1.78 -13.47 17.68
C THR A 102 -2.20 -12.01 17.61
N LEU A 103 -2.60 -11.53 16.42
CA LEU A 103 -3.01 -10.13 16.24
C LEU A 103 -4.29 -9.81 17.01
N VAL A 104 -5.28 -10.71 17.01
CA VAL A 104 -6.52 -10.54 17.78
C VAL A 104 -6.24 -10.43 19.27
N SER A 105 -5.39 -11.30 19.82
CA SER A 105 -5.04 -11.26 21.24
C SER A 105 -4.32 -9.95 21.60
N ALA A 106 -3.43 -9.47 20.74
CA ALA A 106 -2.74 -8.21 20.97
C ALA A 106 -3.69 -7.00 20.94
N ILE A 107 -4.62 -6.96 19.99
CA ILE A 107 -5.66 -5.92 19.86
C ILE A 107 -6.52 -5.81 21.12
N GLN A 108 -6.90 -6.94 21.74
CA GLN A 108 -7.74 -6.95 22.94
C GLN A 108 -7.11 -6.19 24.12
N ASN A 109 -5.78 -6.10 24.16
CA ASN A 109 -5.03 -5.37 25.18
C ASN A 109 -4.74 -3.90 24.79
N ALA A 110 -5.18 -3.45 23.61
CA ALA A 110 -4.91 -2.13 23.06
C ALA A 110 -6.15 -1.55 22.33
N PRO A 111 -7.19 -1.09 23.06
CA PRO A 111 -8.50 -0.75 22.49
C PRO A 111 -8.50 0.46 21.52
N LYS A 112 -7.44 1.27 21.50
CA LYS A 112 -7.28 2.39 20.56
C LYS A 112 -6.67 1.99 19.21
N THR A 113 -6.32 0.72 19.05
CA THR A 113 -5.67 0.22 17.84
C THR A 113 -6.58 0.44 16.63
N GLY A 114 -6.07 1.13 15.62
CA GLY A 114 -6.66 1.21 14.28
C GLY A 114 -6.03 0.21 13.31
N ILE A 115 -4.75 -0.10 13.50
CA ILE A 115 -3.97 -1.04 12.70
C ILE A 115 -3.13 -1.91 13.63
N ALA A 116 -3.24 -3.22 13.49
CA ALA A 116 -2.32 -4.20 14.06
C ALA A 116 -1.62 -4.95 12.92
N TYR A 117 -0.30 -5.06 12.94
CA TYR A 117 0.42 -5.84 11.94
C TYR A 117 1.53 -6.68 12.55
N CYS A 118 1.91 -7.74 11.85
CA CYS A 118 3.05 -8.58 12.17
C CYS A 118 4.17 -8.39 11.14
N GLN A 119 5.38 -8.86 11.43
CA GLN A 119 6.42 -8.91 10.40
C GLN A 119 6.07 -9.94 9.30
N SER A 120 6.77 -9.80 8.17
CA SER A 120 6.67 -10.75 7.05
C SER A 120 8.02 -11.43 6.79
N TYR A 121 7.98 -12.71 6.43
CA TYR A 121 9.06 -13.34 5.67
C TYR A 121 8.98 -12.89 4.21
N ARG A 122 10.14 -12.70 3.57
CA ARG A 122 10.27 -12.68 2.10
C ARG A 122 10.22 -14.11 1.61
N MET A 123 9.42 -14.35 0.57
CA MET A 123 9.23 -15.68 -0.01
C MET A 123 9.30 -15.63 -1.54
N ASN A 124 9.96 -16.59 -2.19
CA ASN A 124 10.03 -16.65 -3.65
C ASN A 124 8.78 -17.28 -4.29
N ASP A 125 8.75 -17.44 -5.61
CA ASP A 125 7.63 -18.00 -6.36
C ASP A 125 7.37 -19.51 -6.12
N LYS A 126 8.31 -20.20 -5.45
CA LYS A 126 8.19 -21.61 -5.06
C LYS A 126 7.69 -21.78 -3.63
N GLY A 127 7.58 -20.70 -2.86
CA GLY A 127 7.18 -20.74 -1.47
C GLY A 127 8.35 -20.89 -0.49
N GLU A 128 9.58 -20.74 -0.95
CA GLU A 128 10.78 -20.83 -0.11
C GLU A 128 11.06 -19.47 0.52
N VAL A 129 11.36 -19.46 1.82
CA VAL A 129 11.74 -18.24 2.55
C VAL A 129 13.13 -17.79 2.09
N THR A 130 13.23 -16.54 1.66
CA THR A 130 14.47 -15.92 1.16
C THR A 130 15.01 -14.83 2.09
N GLY A 131 14.30 -14.50 3.16
CA GLY A 131 14.71 -13.53 4.18
C GLY A 131 13.52 -12.97 4.94
N ASP A 132 13.72 -11.83 5.59
CA ASP A 132 12.68 -11.02 6.27
C ASP A 132 12.71 -9.58 5.75
N TRP A 133 11.84 -8.70 6.24
CA TRP A 133 11.78 -7.29 5.83
C TRP A 133 12.41 -6.32 6.85
N LEU A 134 13.19 -6.80 7.82
CA LEU A 134 13.75 -5.94 8.88
C LEU A 134 14.83 -5.01 8.34
N ASP A 135 15.56 -5.44 7.31
CA ASP A 135 16.53 -4.63 6.56
C ASP A 135 15.90 -3.35 5.98
N TRP A 136 14.61 -3.37 5.66
CA TRP A 136 13.87 -2.22 5.17
C TRP A 136 13.65 -1.14 6.24
N THR A 137 13.70 -1.49 7.53
CA THR A 137 13.44 -0.56 8.64
C THR A 137 14.67 -0.22 9.49
N ASP A 138 15.79 -0.93 9.29
CA ASP A 138 17.00 -0.79 10.12
C ASP A 138 17.64 0.61 10.08
N ASP A 139 17.51 1.34 8.97
CA ASP A 139 17.96 2.73 8.82
C ASP A 139 17.09 3.74 9.56
N LEU A 140 15.85 3.38 9.88
CA LEU A 140 14.95 4.21 10.70
C LEU A 140 15.10 3.90 12.19
N ASP A 141 15.09 2.61 12.54
CA ASP A 141 15.22 2.13 13.92
C ASP A 141 15.55 0.62 13.92
N SER A 142 16.84 0.29 14.11
CA SER A 142 17.36 -1.08 14.04
C SER A 142 16.89 -2.01 15.16
N GLU A 143 16.30 -1.47 16.23
CA GLU A 143 15.89 -2.22 17.41
C GLU A 143 14.38 -2.29 17.59
N LEU A 144 13.64 -1.22 17.29
CA LEU A 144 12.22 -1.13 17.59
C LEU A 144 11.40 -2.19 16.84
N PHE A 145 11.63 -2.36 15.53
CA PHE A 145 10.84 -3.26 14.67
C PHE A 145 11.09 -4.76 14.95
N ARG A 146 12.09 -5.06 15.79
CA ARG A 146 12.43 -6.41 16.28
C ARG A 146 11.73 -6.75 17.60
N LYS A 147 10.92 -5.83 18.14
CA LYS A 147 10.19 -5.99 19.41
C LYS A 147 8.73 -5.66 19.20
N ASP A 148 7.85 -6.26 19.98
CA ASP A 148 6.45 -5.87 19.99
C ASP A 148 6.32 -4.46 20.56
N PHE A 149 5.51 -3.62 19.92
CA PHE A 149 5.23 -2.28 20.43
C PHE A 149 3.85 -1.79 20.04
N SER A 150 3.32 -0.87 20.85
CA SER A 150 2.18 -0.03 20.46
C SER A 150 2.63 1.42 20.44
N MET A 151 2.09 2.19 19.49
CA MET A 151 2.44 3.59 19.33
C MET A 151 1.21 4.38 18.89
N SER A 152 1.09 5.60 19.41
CA SER A 152 0.11 6.54 18.88
C SER A 152 0.28 6.69 17.37
N GLY A 153 -0.80 6.58 16.60
CA GLY A 153 -0.72 6.59 15.14
C GLY A 153 -0.06 7.86 14.60
N VAL A 154 -0.40 9.03 15.15
CA VAL A 154 0.24 10.31 14.80
C VAL A 154 1.75 10.30 15.07
N ARG A 155 2.19 9.73 16.21
CA ARG A 155 3.62 9.62 16.53
C ARG A 155 4.33 8.66 15.59
N TYR A 156 3.68 7.56 15.22
CA TYR A 156 4.22 6.60 14.27
C TYR A 156 4.36 7.21 12.86
N ILE A 157 3.36 8.00 12.44
CA ILE A 157 3.42 8.76 11.19
C ILE A 157 4.61 9.70 11.18
N GLU A 158 4.77 10.53 12.22
CA GLU A 158 5.85 11.51 12.31
C GLU A 158 7.24 10.86 12.29
N LYS A 159 7.40 9.70 12.95
CA LYS A 159 8.70 9.06 13.12
C LYS A 159 9.10 8.13 11.98
N TYR A 160 8.13 7.49 11.33
CA TYR A 160 8.40 6.35 10.45
C TYR A 160 7.63 6.47 9.14
N LEU A 161 6.30 6.52 9.20
CA LEU A 161 5.47 6.38 8.00
C LEU A 161 5.64 7.54 7.02
N ILE A 162 6.08 8.72 7.47
CA ILE A 162 6.43 9.84 6.58
C ILE A 162 7.68 9.57 5.73
N HIS A 163 8.61 8.75 6.21
CA HIS A 163 9.86 8.52 5.52
C HIS A 163 9.73 7.47 4.43
N LYS A 164 8.99 6.39 4.73
CA LYS A 164 8.66 5.29 3.81
C LYS A 164 7.55 4.41 4.39
N ASN A 165 6.94 3.58 3.56
CA ASN A 165 6.00 2.57 4.05
C ASN A 165 6.77 1.51 4.85
N THR A 166 6.61 1.51 6.17
CA THR A 166 7.28 0.56 7.08
C THR A 166 6.44 -0.68 7.37
N ILE A 167 5.20 -0.75 6.85
CA ILE A 167 4.35 -1.94 6.92
C ILE A 167 4.60 -2.76 5.65
N PRO A 168 5.15 -3.99 5.74
CA PRO A 168 5.67 -4.72 4.58
C PRO A 168 4.66 -4.93 3.45
N ASN A 169 3.44 -5.34 3.80
CA ASN A 169 2.32 -5.50 2.87
C ASN A 169 0.99 -5.68 3.61
N ALA A 170 -0.12 -5.61 2.88
CA ALA A 170 -1.47 -5.69 3.44
C ALA A 170 -1.81 -7.05 4.06
N SER A 171 -1.22 -8.14 3.56
CA SER A 171 -1.43 -9.49 4.10
C SER A 171 -0.92 -9.69 5.51
N ALA A 172 -0.11 -8.77 6.05
CA ALA A 172 0.37 -8.82 7.43
C ALA A 172 -0.51 -8.03 8.40
N VAL A 173 -1.59 -7.39 7.94
CA VAL A 173 -2.31 -6.34 8.65
C VAL A 173 -3.75 -6.74 8.99
N LEU A 174 -4.15 -6.49 10.24
CA LEU A 174 -5.54 -6.29 10.64
C LEU A 174 -5.81 -4.80 10.84
N PHE A 175 -6.88 -4.29 10.23
CA PHE A 175 -7.33 -2.92 10.47
C PHE A 175 -8.79 -2.85 10.85
N LYS A 176 -9.15 -1.81 11.61
CA LYS A 176 -10.51 -1.61 12.09
C LYS A 176 -11.42 -1.15 10.95
N LYS A 177 -12.49 -1.91 10.68
CA LYS A 177 -13.43 -1.64 9.58
C LYS A 177 -14.03 -0.24 9.67
N GLU A 178 -14.42 0.17 10.87
CA GLU A 178 -14.98 1.49 11.13
C GLU A 178 -14.03 2.60 10.68
N HIS A 179 -12.74 2.51 11.04
CA HIS A 179 -11.77 3.53 10.66
C HIS A 179 -11.58 3.59 9.14
N TYR A 180 -11.49 2.44 8.46
CA TYR A 180 -11.43 2.37 7.00
C TYR A 180 -12.59 3.12 6.35
N GLN A 181 -13.81 2.92 6.85
CA GLN A 181 -15.01 3.58 6.35
C GLN A 181 -15.00 5.09 6.65
N SER A 182 -14.63 5.49 7.87
CA SER A 182 -14.57 6.90 8.29
C SER A 182 -13.58 7.72 7.47
N VAL A 183 -12.49 7.11 7.00
CA VAL A 183 -11.49 7.79 6.18
C VAL A 183 -11.81 7.79 4.68
N GLY A 184 -12.92 7.15 4.26
CA GLY A 184 -13.36 7.10 2.87
C GLY A 184 -12.83 5.90 2.06
N GLY A 185 -12.26 4.89 2.72
CA GLY A 185 -11.75 3.67 2.08
C GLY A 185 -10.50 3.86 1.22
N ALA A 186 -10.12 2.86 0.44
CA ALA A 186 -8.96 2.93 -0.44
C ALA A 186 -9.26 3.78 -1.69
N ASP A 187 -8.31 4.62 -2.09
CA ASP A 187 -8.43 5.48 -3.28
C ASP A 187 -8.29 4.64 -4.55
N GLU A 188 -9.41 4.39 -5.22
CA GLU A 188 -9.49 3.58 -6.44
C GLU A 188 -8.77 4.20 -7.64
N SER A 189 -8.44 5.50 -7.58
CA SER A 189 -7.67 6.19 -8.64
C SER A 189 -6.19 5.84 -8.62
N ILE A 190 -5.71 5.19 -7.54
CA ILE A 190 -4.32 4.78 -7.37
C ILE A 190 -4.18 3.33 -7.81
N ARG A 191 -3.20 3.04 -8.68
CA ARG A 191 -2.95 1.67 -9.17
C ARG A 191 -2.07 0.83 -8.25
N ASN A 192 -1.06 1.43 -7.61
CA ASN A 192 -0.06 0.71 -6.81
C ASN A 192 0.13 1.36 -5.44
N CYS A 193 0.35 0.52 -4.41
CA CYS A 193 0.75 0.89 -3.05
C CYS A 193 -0.11 2.02 -2.41
N SER A 194 -1.43 2.00 -2.66
CA SER A 194 -2.36 2.91 -1.95
C SER A 194 -2.58 2.50 -0.49
N ASP A 195 -2.11 1.31 -0.11
CA ASP A 195 -2.09 0.84 1.26
C ASP A 195 -1.31 1.79 2.16
N TRP A 196 -0.15 2.31 1.73
CA TRP A 196 0.61 3.32 2.49
C TRP A 196 -0.21 4.59 2.80
N GLU A 197 -0.99 5.08 1.83
CA GLU A 197 -1.84 6.27 1.98
C GLU A 197 -3.03 5.98 2.89
N LEU A 198 -3.62 4.80 2.75
CA LEU A 198 -4.69 4.34 3.62
C LEU A 198 -4.22 4.15 5.07
N TRP A 199 -3.02 3.58 5.28
CA TRP A 199 -2.42 3.40 6.61
C TRP A 199 -2.24 4.75 7.30
N LEU A 200 -1.74 5.76 6.58
CA LEU A 200 -1.68 7.12 7.09
C LEU A 200 -3.05 7.58 7.59
N ARG A 201 -4.08 7.51 6.74
CA ARG A 201 -5.41 8.03 7.11
C ARG A 201 -6.00 7.30 8.29
N ILE A 202 -5.87 5.97 8.36
CA ILE A 202 -6.37 5.19 9.51
C ILE A 202 -5.59 5.55 10.79
N LEU A 203 -4.28 5.74 10.71
CA LEU A 203 -3.42 6.09 11.85
C LEU A 203 -3.55 7.56 12.29
N LEU A 204 -4.17 8.43 11.50
CA LEU A 204 -4.57 9.76 11.97
C LEU A 204 -5.69 9.69 13.03
N ILE A 205 -6.46 8.60 13.07
CA ILE A 205 -7.60 8.43 13.98
C ILE A 205 -7.50 7.16 14.84
N GLY A 206 -6.40 6.42 14.78
CA GLY A 206 -6.17 5.21 15.55
C GLY A 206 -4.70 4.93 15.80
N ASP A 207 -4.43 4.06 16.77
CA ASP A 207 -3.06 3.70 17.15
C ASP A 207 -2.55 2.51 16.34
N LEU A 208 -1.23 2.38 16.28
CA LEU A 208 -0.55 1.25 15.68
C LEU A 208 -0.20 0.23 16.76
N LEU A 209 -0.41 -1.04 16.45
CA LEU A 209 0.15 -2.18 17.15
C LEU A 209 1.05 -2.98 16.19
N HIS A 210 2.28 -3.27 16.62
CA HIS A 210 3.26 -4.04 15.89
C HIS A 210 3.63 -5.30 16.66
N ILE A 211 3.64 -6.44 15.96
CA ILE A 211 4.13 -7.73 16.43
C ILE A 211 5.40 -8.09 15.64
N ALA A 212 6.50 -8.29 16.35
CA ALA A 212 7.80 -8.55 15.74
C ALA A 212 7.90 -9.96 15.14
N GLU A 213 7.12 -10.92 15.64
CA GLU A 213 7.11 -12.27 15.08
C GLU A 213 6.63 -12.23 13.61
N PRO A 214 7.42 -12.78 12.67
CA PRO A 214 7.00 -12.86 11.28
C PRO A 214 5.95 -13.97 11.10
N LEU A 215 4.70 -13.57 10.90
CA LEU A 215 3.56 -14.49 10.76
C LEU A 215 2.94 -14.46 9.35
N ASN A 216 3.37 -13.53 8.50
CA ASN A 216 3.00 -13.49 7.09
C ASN A 216 4.19 -13.90 6.21
N TYR A 217 3.90 -14.52 5.07
CA TYR A 217 4.90 -14.87 4.06
C TYR A 217 4.54 -14.08 2.80
N PHE A 218 5.24 -12.97 2.60
CA PHE A 218 5.04 -12.07 1.48
C PHE A 218 5.82 -12.58 0.26
N ARG A 219 5.09 -12.94 -0.79
CA ARG A 219 5.70 -13.44 -2.02
C ARG A 219 6.28 -12.30 -2.84
N TYR A 220 7.60 -12.30 -2.98
CA TYR A 220 8.35 -11.31 -3.73
C TYR A 220 9.15 -11.97 -4.85
N HIS A 221 8.81 -11.66 -6.11
CA HIS A 221 9.57 -12.14 -7.28
C HIS A 221 9.73 -11.06 -8.36
N ASN A 222 10.67 -11.31 -9.29
CA ASN A 222 10.95 -10.48 -10.48
C ASN A 222 9.80 -10.40 -11.51
N GLN A 223 8.59 -10.83 -11.15
CA GLN A 223 7.38 -10.60 -11.95
C GLN A 223 6.23 -9.99 -11.11
N SER A 224 6.52 -9.44 -9.92
CA SER A 224 5.59 -8.57 -9.21
C SER A 224 5.15 -7.41 -10.14
N VAL A 225 4.05 -6.74 -9.82
CA VAL A 225 3.51 -5.63 -10.65
C VAL A 225 4.59 -4.59 -11.00
N ILE A 226 5.54 -4.37 -10.09
CA ILE A 226 6.69 -3.47 -10.28
C ILE A 226 7.73 -4.05 -11.24
N ALA A 227 7.98 -5.36 -11.21
CA ALA A 227 9.00 -6.02 -12.02
C ALA A 227 8.54 -6.38 -13.44
N ARG A 228 7.23 -6.55 -13.68
CA ARG A 228 6.67 -6.79 -15.03
C ARG A 228 6.68 -5.57 -15.94
N ALA A 229 6.72 -4.36 -15.38
CA ALA A 229 6.32 -3.18 -16.12
C ALA A 229 7.48 -2.42 -16.77
N ILE A 230 8.74 -2.60 -16.32
CA ILE A 230 9.74 -1.54 -16.50
C ILE A 230 11.20 -2.08 -16.41
N SER A 231 12.14 -1.55 -17.23
CA SER A 231 13.58 -1.87 -17.08
C SER A 231 14.13 -1.43 -15.72
N GLU A 232 15.24 -1.99 -15.24
CA GLU A 232 15.76 -1.70 -13.88
C GLU A 232 16.00 -0.20 -13.60
N LYS A 233 16.44 0.55 -14.61
CA LYS A 233 16.59 2.02 -14.53
C LYS A 233 15.25 2.74 -14.40
N GLU A 234 14.29 2.36 -15.23
CA GLU A 234 12.97 2.97 -15.20
C GLU A 234 12.17 2.53 -13.94
N LYS A 235 12.48 1.36 -13.34
CA LYS A 235 11.90 0.87 -12.07
C LYS A 235 12.28 1.80 -10.93
N ASN A 236 13.54 2.23 -10.88
CA ASN A 236 14.00 3.20 -9.88
C ASN A 236 13.29 4.56 -10.05
N VAL A 237 13.15 5.05 -11.29
CA VAL A 237 12.39 6.28 -11.57
C VAL A 237 10.92 6.14 -11.16
N TYR A 238 10.30 4.99 -11.43
CA TYR A 238 8.93 4.71 -11.02
C TYR A 238 8.75 4.73 -9.50
N LEU A 239 9.66 4.09 -8.76
CA LEU A 239 9.66 4.07 -7.30
C LEU A 239 9.90 5.46 -6.70
N GLU A 240 10.84 6.24 -7.26
CA GLU A 240 11.07 7.62 -6.85
C GLU A 240 9.83 8.51 -7.07
N ARG A 241 9.21 8.42 -8.25
CA ARG A 241 7.99 9.17 -8.57
C ARG A 241 6.84 8.77 -7.66
N TYR A 242 6.71 7.48 -7.37
CA TYR A 242 5.72 6.97 -6.44
C TYR A 242 5.93 7.57 -5.04
N ASP A 243 7.14 7.49 -4.50
CA ASP A 243 7.50 8.05 -3.20
C ASP A 243 7.17 9.56 -3.11
N ARG A 244 7.48 10.32 -4.17
CA ARG A 244 7.13 11.75 -4.23
C ARG A 244 5.62 12.00 -4.22
N LYS A 245 4.84 11.27 -5.03
CA LYS A 245 3.37 11.39 -5.06
C LYS A 245 2.76 11.05 -3.70
N MET A 246 3.32 10.05 -3.01
CA MET A 246 2.88 9.69 -1.66
C MET A 246 3.17 10.80 -0.66
N ARG A 247 4.35 11.42 -0.70
CA ARG A 247 4.69 12.57 0.16
C ARG A 247 3.74 13.76 -0.03
N LEU A 248 3.32 14.04 -1.27
CA LEU A 248 2.26 15.04 -1.54
C LEU A 248 0.94 14.67 -0.86
N ARG A 249 0.48 13.43 -1.01
CA ARG A 249 -0.76 12.95 -0.37
C ARG A 249 -0.67 12.98 1.15
N PHE A 250 0.49 12.68 1.70
CA PHE A 250 0.75 12.79 3.13
C PHE A 250 0.57 14.23 3.60
N GLN A 251 1.14 15.19 2.88
CA GLN A 251 0.94 16.61 3.16
C GLN A 251 -0.54 17.00 3.09
N GLU A 252 -1.27 16.61 2.05
CA GLU A 252 -2.70 16.92 1.89
C GLU A 252 -3.54 16.41 3.07
N ASN A 253 -3.36 15.13 3.42
CA ASN A 253 -4.12 14.48 4.48
C ASN A 253 -3.75 15.00 5.88
N VAL A 254 -2.46 15.19 6.17
CA VAL A 254 -2.01 15.74 7.45
C VAL A 254 -2.47 17.20 7.60
N THR A 255 -2.39 18.02 6.54
CA THR A 255 -2.90 19.40 6.56
C THR A 255 -4.40 19.46 6.86
N LYS A 256 -5.17 18.53 6.29
CA LYS A 256 -6.61 18.44 6.53
C LYS A 256 -6.93 17.99 7.95
N ALA A 257 -6.15 17.05 8.50
CA ALA A 257 -6.40 16.46 9.80
C ALA A 257 -5.96 17.38 10.96
N PHE A 258 -4.84 18.11 10.83
CA PHE A 258 -4.29 18.90 11.93
C PHE A 258 -3.45 20.08 11.43
N ARG A 259 -4.02 21.30 11.49
CA ARG A 259 -3.22 22.54 11.42
C ARG A 259 -2.41 22.80 12.69
N GLU A 260 -2.74 22.13 13.80
CA GLU A 260 -2.17 22.38 15.13
C GLU A 260 -1.15 21.33 15.58
N LEU A 261 -0.84 20.33 14.76
CA LEU A 261 0.21 19.37 15.11
C LEU A 261 1.56 20.09 15.08
N ALA A 262 2.31 20.09 16.19
CA ALA A 262 3.72 20.53 16.18
C ALA A 262 4.56 19.72 15.17
N ALA A 263 4.12 18.50 14.84
CA ALA A 263 4.68 17.67 13.78
C ALA A 263 4.44 18.24 12.37
N TYR A 264 3.44 19.10 12.15
CA TYR A 264 3.07 19.66 10.85
C TYR A 264 4.24 20.35 10.15
N ASP A 265 4.89 21.31 10.82
CA ASP A 265 6.02 22.05 10.25
C ASP A 265 7.24 21.15 10.01
N LYS A 266 7.40 20.10 10.80
CA LYS A 266 8.48 19.12 10.62
C LYS A 266 8.21 18.23 9.42
N ILE A 267 6.98 17.74 9.28
CA ILE A 267 6.51 16.94 8.14
C ILE A 267 6.66 17.73 6.83
N LEU A 268 6.25 19.00 6.82
CA LEU A 268 6.41 19.88 5.66
C LEU A 268 7.88 20.10 5.29
N ARG A 269 8.73 20.41 6.28
CA ARG A 269 10.16 20.66 6.05
C ARG A 269 10.91 19.41 5.57
N GLN A 270 10.57 18.23 6.09
CA GLN A 270 11.24 17.00 5.70
C GLN A 270 10.85 16.52 4.29
N ASN A 271 9.66 16.89 3.81
CA ASN A 271 9.17 16.50 2.49
C ASN A 271 9.24 17.61 1.44
N SER A 272 9.67 18.83 1.79
CA SER A 272 9.59 20.01 0.92
C SER A 272 10.24 19.81 -0.44
N ASP A 273 11.39 19.14 -0.46
CA ASP A 273 12.16 18.92 -1.69
C ASP A 273 11.45 17.93 -2.61
N TYR A 274 10.91 16.83 -2.06
CA TYR A 274 10.13 15.84 -2.82
C TYR A 274 8.82 16.44 -3.37
N ILE A 275 8.16 17.29 -2.56
CA ILE A 275 6.94 18.02 -2.94
C ILE A 275 7.26 18.99 -4.09
N LEU A 276 8.37 19.71 -4.01
CA LEU A 276 8.81 20.64 -5.04
C LEU A 276 9.19 19.89 -6.33
N GLU A 277 9.93 18.78 -6.23
CA GLU A 277 10.27 17.91 -7.35
C GLU A 277 9.04 17.42 -8.11
N GLU A 278 8.00 16.91 -7.42
CA GLU A 278 6.80 16.41 -8.08
C GLU A 278 5.95 17.53 -8.67
N ASN A 279 5.84 18.67 -8.00
CA ASN A 279 5.12 19.82 -8.55
C ASN A 279 5.78 20.36 -9.84
N ILE A 280 7.12 20.35 -9.90
CA ILE A 280 7.88 20.64 -11.13
C ILE A 280 7.58 19.59 -12.19
N TYR A 281 7.62 18.30 -11.83
CA TYR A 281 7.36 17.20 -12.75
C TYR A 281 5.96 17.26 -13.37
N GLU A 282 4.91 17.48 -12.57
CA GLU A 282 3.53 17.64 -13.06
C GLU A 282 3.39 18.82 -14.01
N ALA A 283 4.08 19.92 -13.73
CA ALA A 283 4.07 21.09 -14.59
C ALA A 283 4.77 20.83 -15.93
N LEU A 284 5.93 20.16 -15.92
CA LEU A 284 6.64 19.75 -17.14
C LEU A 284 5.83 18.72 -17.95
N THR A 285 5.14 17.80 -17.28
CA THR A 285 4.25 16.83 -17.92
C THR A 285 3.07 17.54 -18.60
N ALA A 286 2.43 18.51 -17.93
CA ALA A 286 1.38 19.31 -18.53
C ALA A 286 1.87 20.05 -19.79
N ILE A 287 3.08 20.62 -19.77
CA ILE A 287 3.70 21.26 -20.95
C ILE A 287 3.90 20.24 -22.07
N ARG A 288 4.48 19.06 -21.77
CA ARG A 288 4.69 17.99 -22.74
C ARG A 288 3.38 17.53 -23.38
N ASP A 289 2.33 17.44 -22.59
CA ASP A 289 0.99 17.02 -23.02
C ASP A 289 0.19 18.18 -23.64
N ARG A 290 0.87 19.29 -24.02
CA ARG A 290 0.35 20.48 -24.69
C ARG A 290 -0.62 21.33 -23.87
N ASN A 291 -0.75 21.08 -22.57
CA ASN A 291 -1.40 21.98 -21.62
C ASN A 291 -0.41 23.06 -21.12
N PHE A 292 -0.01 23.94 -22.03
CA PHE A 292 0.99 24.97 -21.76
C PHE A 292 0.55 25.95 -20.68
N SER A 293 -0.69 26.42 -20.72
CA SER A 293 -1.22 27.38 -19.74
C SER A 293 -1.21 26.80 -18.33
N GLY A 294 -1.65 25.55 -18.16
CA GLY A 294 -1.61 24.85 -16.88
C GLY A 294 -0.19 24.65 -16.36
N GLY A 295 0.71 24.14 -17.20
CA GLY A 295 2.09 23.87 -16.80
C GLY A 295 2.89 25.15 -16.48
N TYR A 296 2.82 26.19 -17.32
CA TYR A 296 3.51 27.45 -17.05
C TYR A 296 2.95 28.19 -15.84
N SER A 297 1.63 28.15 -15.62
CA SER A 297 1.01 28.72 -14.42
C SER A 297 1.54 28.04 -13.14
N LYS A 298 1.63 26.70 -13.16
CA LYS A 298 2.14 25.91 -12.04
C LYS A 298 3.63 26.15 -11.80
N LEU A 299 4.46 26.24 -12.83
CA LEU A 299 5.87 26.64 -12.66
C LEU A 299 5.98 28.05 -12.05
N LYS A 300 5.21 29.02 -12.57
CA LYS A 300 5.25 30.41 -12.11
C LYS A 300 4.85 30.57 -10.63
N SER A 301 3.95 29.74 -10.11
CA SER A 301 3.61 29.77 -8.67
C SER A 301 4.75 29.22 -7.81
N LEU A 302 5.50 28.22 -8.27
CA LEU A 302 6.66 27.65 -7.57
C LEU A 302 7.84 28.63 -7.51
N PHE A 303 8.17 29.29 -8.63
CA PHE A 303 9.28 30.25 -8.69
C PHE A 303 9.06 31.53 -7.87
N LYS A 304 7.82 31.85 -7.49
CA LYS A 304 7.55 32.98 -6.58
C LYS A 304 7.93 32.71 -5.13
N ALA A 305 8.22 31.46 -4.75
CA ALA A 305 8.52 31.07 -3.37
C ALA A 305 10.04 31.03 -3.07
N ASP A 306 10.88 30.51 -3.98
CA ASP A 306 12.35 30.48 -3.84
C ASP A 306 13.05 30.16 -5.19
N VAL A 307 13.67 31.16 -5.83
CA VAL A 307 14.22 31.03 -7.19
C VAL A 307 15.46 30.12 -7.26
N ALA A 308 16.35 30.17 -6.25
CA ALA A 308 17.63 29.46 -6.30
C ALA A 308 17.48 27.96 -6.06
N SER A 309 16.65 27.59 -5.08
CA SER A 309 16.32 26.19 -4.79
C SER A 309 15.52 25.56 -5.94
N THR A 310 14.56 26.30 -6.51
CA THR A 310 13.75 25.83 -7.65
C THR A 310 14.60 25.60 -8.90
N ALA A 311 15.60 26.44 -9.19
CA ALA A 311 16.48 26.25 -10.34
C ALA A 311 17.36 24.98 -10.21
N LYS A 312 17.94 24.74 -9.04
CA LYS A 312 18.76 23.54 -8.76
C LYS A 312 17.94 22.25 -8.90
N ILE A 313 16.71 22.26 -8.36
CA ILE A 313 15.79 21.12 -8.40
C ILE A 313 15.20 20.93 -9.80
N LEU A 314 14.91 22.00 -10.54
CA LEU A 314 14.47 21.90 -11.93
C LEU A 314 15.54 21.18 -12.78
N THR A 315 16.81 21.56 -12.62
CA THR A 315 17.91 20.90 -13.32
C THR A 315 18.02 19.42 -12.94
N SER A 316 17.86 19.05 -11.66
CA SER A 316 17.90 17.64 -11.24
C SER A 316 16.73 16.83 -11.82
N VAL A 317 15.50 17.36 -11.80
CA VAL A 317 14.32 16.70 -12.38
C VAL A 317 14.47 16.53 -13.89
N ILE A 318 14.91 17.56 -14.61
CA ILE A 318 15.14 17.50 -16.07
C ILE A 318 16.25 16.49 -16.44
N LEU A 319 17.30 16.36 -15.61
CA LEU A 319 18.39 15.43 -15.85
C LEU A 319 18.01 13.97 -15.52
N LYS A 320 17.22 13.77 -14.45
CA LYS A 320 16.76 12.43 -14.00
C LYS A 320 15.67 11.87 -14.90
N GLU A 321 14.72 12.71 -15.26
CA GLU A 321 13.54 12.33 -16.02
C GLU A 321 13.79 12.70 -17.48
N SER A 322 13.77 11.73 -18.39
CA SER A 322 13.97 11.94 -19.83
C SER A 322 12.81 12.68 -20.52
N ILE A 323 12.23 13.69 -19.87
CA ILE A 323 11.09 14.49 -20.33
C ILE A 323 11.43 15.25 -21.62
N PHE A 324 12.72 15.48 -21.88
CA PHE A 324 13.24 16.12 -23.09
C PHE A 324 13.91 15.18 -24.10
N LYS A 325 13.85 13.85 -23.93
CA LYS A 325 14.31 12.97 -25.01
C LYS A 325 13.29 13.04 -26.14
N GLU A 326 13.68 13.75 -27.19
CA GLU A 326 12.98 13.95 -28.45
C GLU A 326 12.21 12.68 -28.85
N LYS A 327 10.91 12.85 -29.12
CA LYS A 327 10.26 12.00 -30.10
C LYS A 327 11.10 12.10 -31.35
N LYS A 328 11.89 11.06 -31.67
CA LYS A 328 12.30 10.86 -33.05
C LYS A 328 11.00 10.75 -33.84
N GLU A 329 10.68 11.79 -34.59
CA GLU A 329 9.69 11.72 -35.65
C GLU A 329 10.03 10.50 -36.51
N PRO A 330 9.05 9.68 -36.92
CA PRO A 330 9.28 8.77 -38.02
C PRO A 330 9.60 9.67 -39.23
N SER A 331 10.85 9.61 -39.70
CA SER A 331 11.24 10.25 -40.94
C SER A 331 10.34 9.73 -42.05
N VAL A 332 9.50 10.61 -42.57
CA VAL A 332 8.76 10.43 -43.81
C VAL A 332 9.77 10.50 -44.94
N SER A 333 10.17 9.34 -45.46
CA SER A 333 10.41 9.02 -46.90
C SER A 333 11.04 7.64 -47.01
#